data_AF-A0A090VKB5-F1
#
_entry.id   AF-A0A090VKB5-F1
#
_cell.length_a   1.000
_cell.length_b   1.000
_cell.length_c   1.000
_cell.angle_alpha   90.00
_cell.angle_beta   90.00
_cell.angle_gamma   90.00
#
_symmetry.space_group_name_H-M   'P 1'
#
loop_
_entity.id
_entity.type
_entity.pdbx_description
1 polymer ?
#
loop_
_entity_poly.entity_id
_entity_poly.type
_entity_poly.pdbx_seq_one_letter_code
_entity_poly.pdbx_strand_id
1 'polypeptide(L)'
;MVPLVLFGTIITHFFGGSAGREGTAVQIGGAIADRFTKILKLSKRDRKIVLIAGISAGFASVFGTPLAGGIFALEVLVLGRLRLDAIIPSFMAAVFANYFCEIWNVSHTHYHINTVAEMTPINLLWCLLAGIIFGLVAMLFSKSTHFWSNLFGKYIKYPPLRPVIGGTILAIAIYFMGTTKYIGLGIPTIVEAFDVNLNSYDFLLKLLFTSFTLGAGFKGGEVTPLFFIGAA
;
A
#
# COMPACT_ATOMS: atom_id res chain seq x y z
N MET A 1 6.63 -4.51 -17.45
CA MET A 1 6.11 -4.46 -16.06
C MET A 1 5.27 -3.22 -15.83
N VAL A 2 5.80 -2.00 -16.02
CA VAL A 2 5.08 -0.72 -15.76
C VAL A 2 3.67 -0.65 -16.35
N PRO A 3 3.41 -0.87 -17.66
CA PRO A 3 2.05 -0.76 -18.19
C PRO A 3 1.09 -1.79 -17.57
N LEU A 4 1.56 -3.02 -17.35
CA LEU A 4 0.73 -4.11 -16.82
C LEU A 4 0.28 -3.86 -15.38
N VAL A 5 1.18 -3.33 -14.53
CA VAL A 5 0.81 -3.02 -13.14
C VAL A 5 -0.09 -1.78 -13.07
N LEU A 6 0.14 -0.78 -13.93
CA LEU A 6 -0.70 0.41 -14.00
C LEU A 6 -2.13 0.06 -14.44
N PHE A 7 -2.28 -0.54 -15.64
CA PHE A 7 -3.60 -0.88 -16.17
C PHE A 7 -4.29 -1.97 -15.33
N GLY A 8 -3.52 -2.92 -14.81
CA GLY A 8 -4.06 -3.92 -13.90
C GLY A 8 -4.67 -3.29 -12.64
N THR A 9 -3.97 -2.36 -12.00
CA THR A 9 -4.49 -1.67 -10.80
C THR A 9 -5.68 -0.78 -11.13
N ILE A 10 -5.69 -0.09 -12.28
CA ILE A 10 -6.85 0.68 -12.74
C ILE A 10 -8.07 -0.22 -12.89
N ILE A 11 -7.93 -1.36 -13.57
CA ILE A 11 -9.00 -2.35 -13.77
C ILE A 11 -9.48 -2.89 -12.42
N THR A 12 -8.57 -3.23 -11.49
CA THR A 12 -8.94 -3.69 -10.14
C THR A 12 -9.86 -2.67 -9.46
N HIS A 13 -9.52 -1.39 -9.46
CA HIS A 13 -10.33 -0.37 -8.79
C HIS A 13 -11.63 -0.10 -9.53
N PHE A 14 -11.59 -0.05 -10.86
CA PHE A 14 -12.75 0.23 -11.70
C PHE A 14 -13.87 -0.81 -11.50
N PHE A 15 -13.51 -2.09 -11.33
CA PHE A 15 -14.47 -3.17 -11.07
C PHE A 15 -14.67 -3.47 -9.57
N GLY A 16 -14.22 -2.61 -8.67
CA GLY A 16 -14.50 -2.72 -7.23
C GLY A 16 -13.67 -3.78 -6.48
N GLY A 17 -12.49 -4.14 -6.96
CA GLY A 17 -11.53 -4.92 -6.18
C GLY A 17 -10.99 -4.10 -4.99
N SER A 18 -10.91 -4.72 -3.82
CA SER A 18 -10.31 -4.10 -2.63
C SER A 18 -8.79 -4.17 -2.70
N ALA A 19 -8.16 -3.09 -3.14
CA ALA A 19 -6.71 -2.97 -3.23
C ALA A 19 -6.28 -1.51 -3.04
N GLY A 20 -4.99 -1.32 -2.73
CA GLY A 20 -4.30 -0.03 -2.72
C GLY A 20 -3.66 0.31 -4.06
N ARG A 21 -2.99 1.46 -4.14
CA ARG A 21 -2.28 1.94 -5.35
C ARG A 21 -0.78 2.17 -5.16
N GLU A 22 -0.30 2.09 -3.93
CA GLU A 22 1.05 2.46 -3.51
C GLU A 22 2.10 1.45 -3.94
N GLY A 23 1.81 0.16 -3.74
CA GLY A 23 2.68 -0.92 -4.20
C GLY A 23 2.91 -0.83 -5.71
N THR A 24 1.89 -0.40 -6.46
CA THR A 24 2.00 -0.13 -7.89
C THR A 24 2.94 1.03 -8.17
N ALA A 25 2.82 2.16 -7.47
CA ALA A 25 3.68 3.31 -7.69
C ALA A 25 5.14 3.06 -7.30
N VAL A 26 5.39 2.35 -6.20
CA VAL A 26 6.74 1.90 -5.83
C VAL A 26 7.35 1.00 -6.91
N GLN A 27 6.56 0.07 -7.45
CA GLN A 27 7.01 -0.79 -8.56
C GLN A 27 7.27 0.02 -9.84
N ILE A 28 6.44 1.01 -10.15
CA ILE A 28 6.62 1.87 -11.32
C ILE A 28 7.88 2.72 -11.16
N GLY A 29 8.05 3.39 -10.02
CA GLY A 29 9.21 4.22 -9.72
C GLY A 29 10.51 3.41 -9.75
N GLY A 30 10.55 2.25 -9.10
CA GLY A 30 11.70 1.34 -9.15
C GLY A 30 11.99 0.82 -10.56
N ALA A 31 10.96 0.45 -11.33
CA ALA A 31 11.14 -0.07 -12.69
C ALA A 31 11.60 0.99 -13.69
N ILE A 32 11.13 2.23 -13.56
CA ILE A 32 11.61 3.37 -14.37
C ILE A 32 13.05 3.68 -14.00
N ALA A 33 13.36 3.78 -12.69
CA ALA A 33 14.71 4.04 -12.23
C ALA A 33 15.71 2.97 -12.71
N ASP A 34 15.33 1.69 -12.70
CA ASP A 34 16.20 0.62 -13.19
C ASP A 34 16.54 0.70 -14.69
N ARG A 35 15.73 1.42 -15.49
CA ARG A 35 16.07 1.64 -16.91
C ARG A 35 17.32 2.48 -17.06
N PHE A 36 17.53 3.43 -16.16
CA PHE A 36 18.74 4.27 -16.15
C PHE A 36 20.00 3.45 -15.88
N THR A 37 19.90 2.30 -15.21
CA THR A 37 21.03 1.36 -15.06
C THR A 37 21.66 1.01 -16.41
N LYS A 38 20.84 0.68 -17.42
CA LYS A 38 21.34 0.28 -18.74
C LYS A 38 21.81 1.47 -19.56
N ILE A 39 21.07 2.57 -19.49
CA ILE A 39 21.36 3.80 -20.26
C ILE A 39 22.68 4.42 -19.79
N LEU A 40 22.88 4.51 -18.47
CA LEU A 40 24.05 5.15 -17.85
C LEU A 40 25.18 4.16 -17.52
N LYS A 41 25.00 2.85 -17.82
CA LYS A 41 25.95 1.77 -17.53
C LYS A 41 26.40 1.75 -16.06
N LEU A 42 25.44 1.85 -15.14
CA LEU A 42 25.70 2.00 -13.71
C LEU A 42 26.35 0.76 -13.09
N SER A 43 27.22 0.99 -12.09
CA SER A 43 27.76 -0.08 -11.27
C SER A 43 26.66 -0.77 -10.44
N LYS A 44 26.94 -1.95 -9.88
CA LYS A 44 26.00 -2.63 -8.95
C LYS A 44 25.67 -1.77 -7.72
N ARG A 45 26.62 -0.95 -7.26
CA ARG A 45 26.44 -0.05 -6.13
C ARG A 45 25.46 1.07 -6.47
N ASP A 46 25.69 1.72 -7.61
CA ASP A 46 24.91 2.88 -8.06
C ASP A 46 23.52 2.48 -8.52
N ARG A 47 23.38 1.33 -9.18
CA ARG A 47 22.06 0.74 -9.49
C ARG A 47 21.17 0.67 -8.26
N LYS A 48 21.69 0.18 -7.14
CA LYS A 48 20.91 0.08 -5.90
C LYS A 48 20.54 1.46 -5.34
N ILE A 49 21.41 2.47 -5.46
CA ILE A 49 21.09 3.85 -5.04
C ILE A 49 19.97 4.43 -5.92
N VAL A 50 20.05 4.24 -7.23
CA VAL A 50 19.03 4.67 -8.18
C VAL A 50 17.69 3.96 -7.95
N LEU A 51 17.70 2.67 -7.63
CA LEU A 51 16.49 1.94 -7.24
C LEU A 51 15.84 2.52 -5.98
N ILE A 52 16.63 2.84 -4.94
CA ILE A 52 16.13 3.50 -3.72
C ILE A 52 15.50 4.85 -4.08
N ALA A 53 16.19 5.67 -4.87
CA ALA A 53 15.68 6.96 -5.32
C ALA A 53 14.35 6.81 -6.10
N GLY A 54 14.25 5.83 -6.99
CA GLY A 54 13.03 5.53 -7.74
C GLY A 54 11.87 5.07 -6.87
N ILE A 55 12.13 4.20 -5.90
CA ILE A 55 11.12 3.74 -4.92
C ILE A 55 10.64 4.91 -4.08
N SER A 56 11.56 5.75 -3.60
CA SER A 56 11.27 6.95 -2.82
C SER A 56 10.37 7.93 -3.60
N ALA A 57 10.75 8.24 -4.84
CA ALA A 57 9.95 9.08 -5.73
C ALA A 57 8.55 8.48 -6.01
N GLY A 58 8.48 7.17 -6.27
CA GLY A 58 7.21 6.47 -6.50
C GLY A 58 6.29 6.50 -5.28
N PHE A 59 6.83 6.34 -4.07
CA PHE A 59 6.06 6.43 -2.84
C PHE A 59 5.59 7.87 -2.57
N ALA A 60 6.50 8.84 -2.64
CA ALA A 60 6.20 10.25 -2.36
C ALA A 60 5.16 10.83 -3.32
N SER A 61 5.21 10.48 -4.61
CA SER A 61 4.24 10.94 -5.62
C SER A 61 2.81 10.42 -5.41
N VAL A 62 2.61 9.34 -4.65
CA VAL A 62 1.25 8.83 -4.36
C VAL A 62 0.67 9.44 -3.09
N PHE A 63 1.51 9.66 -2.10
CA PHE A 63 1.07 10.09 -0.78
C PHE A 63 1.26 11.57 -0.48
N GLY A 64 2.10 12.27 -1.23
CA GLY A 64 2.51 13.62 -0.89
C GLY A 64 3.37 13.69 0.37
N THR A 65 4.03 12.58 0.74
CA THR A 65 4.82 12.47 1.99
C THR A 65 6.29 12.18 1.68
N PRO A 66 7.07 13.18 1.25
CA PRO A 66 8.46 12.97 0.81
C PRO A 66 9.37 12.42 1.91
N LEU A 67 9.15 12.83 3.17
CA LEU A 67 9.93 12.30 4.31
C LEU A 67 9.66 10.80 4.52
N ALA A 68 8.39 10.40 4.52
CA ALA A 68 8.01 9.00 4.68
C ALA A 68 8.51 8.14 3.51
N GLY A 69 8.36 8.61 2.28
CA GLY A 69 8.87 7.91 1.09
C GLY A 69 10.39 7.74 1.08
N GLY A 70 11.12 8.77 1.51
CA GLY A 70 12.57 8.74 1.63
C GLY A 70 13.08 7.68 2.61
N ILE A 71 12.47 7.61 3.80
CA ILE A 71 12.81 6.63 4.83
C ILE A 71 12.37 5.23 4.41
N PHE A 72 11.13 5.09 3.92
CA PHE A 72 10.59 3.81 3.47
C PHE A 72 11.50 3.13 2.45
N ALA A 73 11.97 3.86 1.44
CA ALA A 73 12.84 3.32 0.41
C ALA A 73 14.21 2.84 0.94
N LEU A 74 14.73 3.48 2.00
CA LEU A 74 16.00 3.12 2.63
C LEU A 74 15.90 1.84 3.44
N GLU A 75 14.76 1.62 4.11
CA GLU A 75 14.56 0.49 5.03
C GLU A 75 14.00 -0.76 4.34
N VAL A 76 13.12 -0.59 3.35
CA VAL A 76 12.35 -1.69 2.76
C VAL A 76 13.21 -2.68 1.96
N LEU A 77 14.36 -2.25 1.43
CA LEU A 77 15.20 -3.10 0.58
C LEU A 77 16.00 -4.15 1.37
N VAL A 78 16.49 -3.81 2.56
CA VAL A 78 17.28 -4.72 3.40
C VAL A 78 16.94 -4.46 4.87
N LEU A 79 16.16 -5.36 5.46
CA LEU A 79 15.81 -5.29 6.87
C LEU A 79 17.09 -5.22 7.74
N GLY A 80 17.12 -4.24 8.65
CA GLY A 80 18.22 -4.03 9.59
C GLY A 80 19.48 -3.38 9.00
N ARG A 81 19.46 -2.92 7.74
CA ARG A 81 20.60 -2.18 7.15
C ARG A 81 20.14 -0.92 6.44
N LEU A 82 20.68 0.22 6.87
CA LEU A 82 20.45 1.50 6.21
C LEU A 82 21.65 1.88 5.34
N ARG A 83 21.40 2.22 4.08
CA ARG A 83 22.43 2.68 3.15
C ARG A 83 22.62 4.19 3.26
N LEU A 84 23.61 4.61 4.03
CA LEU A 84 23.92 6.02 4.24
C LEU A 84 24.21 6.76 2.92
N ASP A 85 24.84 6.07 1.97
CA ASP A 85 25.17 6.62 0.64
C ASP A 85 23.94 6.85 -0.26
N ALA A 86 22.78 6.32 0.12
CA ALA A 86 21.52 6.52 -0.59
C ALA A 86 20.59 7.54 0.08
N ILE A 87 20.95 8.09 1.25
CA ILE A 87 20.10 9.04 2.00
C ILE A 87 19.78 10.26 1.14
N ILE A 88 20.79 11.02 0.71
CA ILE A 88 20.59 12.25 -0.05
C ILE A 88 19.85 11.98 -1.38
N PRO A 89 20.24 10.99 -2.22
CA PRO A 89 19.48 10.65 -3.41
C PRO A 89 18.03 10.26 -3.14
N SER A 90 17.77 9.52 -2.05
CA SER A 90 16.43 9.08 -1.67
C SER A 90 15.52 10.27 -1.35
N PHE A 91 15.95 11.14 -0.45
CA PHE A 91 15.15 12.31 -0.04
C PHE A 91 14.99 13.33 -1.16
N MET A 92 16.03 13.59 -1.95
CA MET A 92 15.93 14.48 -3.10
C MET A 92 14.88 13.97 -4.09
N ALA A 93 14.95 12.69 -4.47
CA ALA A 93 13.99 12.11 -5.39
C ALA A 93 12.54 12.16 -4.85
N ALA A 94 12.35 11.94 -3.54
CA ALA A 94 11.05 12.06 -2.88
C ALA A 94 10.49 13.49 -2.98
N VAL A 95 11.30 14.49 -2.64
CA VAL A 95 10.92 15.92 -2.66
C VAL A 95 10.59 16.37 -4.07
N PHE A 96 11.43 16.02 -5.06
CA PHE A 96 11.14 16.35 -6.46
C PHE A 96 9.85 15.70 -6.94
N ALA A 97 9.61 14.43 -6.60
CA ALA A 97 8.39 13.75 -7.00
C ALA A 97 7.14 14.43 -6.42
N ASN A 98 7.16 14.81 -5.14
CA ASN A 98 6.08 15.57 -4.51
C ASN A 98 5.87 16.94 -5.20
N TYR A 99 6.96 17.66 -5.46
CA TYR A 99 6.91 18.97 -6.12
C TYR A 99 6.29 18.89 -7.53
N PHE A 100 6.60 17.85 -8.31
CA PHE A 100 5.96 17.65 -9.62
C PHE A 100 4.47 17.31 -9.50
N CYS A 101 4.06 16.56 -8.47
CA CYS A 101 2.64 16.34 -8.17
C CYS A 101 1.91 17.65 -7.88
N GLU A 102 2.52 18.55 -7.11
CA GLU A 102 1.98 19.89 -6.83
C GLU A 102 1.83 20.73 -8.10
N ILE A 103 2.85 20.77 -8.97
CA ILE A 103 2.78 21.49 -10.26
C ILE A 103 1.63 20.95 -11.13
N TRP A 104 1.39 19.64 -11.09
CA TRP A 104 0.31 19.00 -11.85
C TRP A 104 -1.05 19.03 -11.15
N ASN A 105 -1.16 19.74 -10.02
CA ASN A 105 -2.37 19.82 -9.20
C ASN A 105 -2.91 18.44 -8.79
N VAL A 106 -2.03 17.47 -8.53
CA VAL A 106 -2.40 16.18 -7.98
C VAL A 106 -2.63 16.34 -6.49
N SER A 107 -3.89 16.27 -6.07
CA SER A 107 -4.27 16.38 -4.67
C SER A 107 -4.06 15.08 -3.89
N HIS A 108 -3.58 15.19 -2.66
CA HIS A 108 -3.51 14.10 -1.69
C HIS A 108 -4.50 14.33 -0.55
N THR A 109 -5.05 13.25 0.01
CA THR A 109 -5.94 13.35 1.17
C THR A 109 -5.11 13.67 2.40
N HIS A 110 -5.40 14.80 3.05
CA HIS A 110 -4.82 15.17 4.32
C HIS A 110 -5.77 14.76 5.45
N TYR A 111 -5.27 13.98 6.40
CA TYR A 111 -6.00 13.57 7.60
C TYR A 111 -5.65 14.54 8.73
N HIS A 112 -6.66 15.12 9.37
CA HIS A 112 -6.47 16.09 10.43
C HIS A 112 -6.82 15.45 11.78
N ILE A 113 -5.88 15.50 12.72
CA ILE A 113 -6.09 15.06 14.11
C ILE A 113 -6.24 16.32 14.95
N ASN A 114 -7.47 16.57 15.44
CA ASN A 114 -7.79 17.81 16.17
C ASN A 114 -7.08 17.90 17.52
N THR A 115 -6.91 16.77 18.21
CA THR A 115 -6.38 16.71 19.57
C THR A 115 -5.41 15.54 19.69
N VAL A 116 -4.17 15.85 20.05
CA VAL A 116 -3.16 14.84 20.39
C VAL A 116 -3.12 14.71 21.92
N ALA A 117 -3.32 13.50 22.42
CA ALA A 117 -3.28 13.24 23.85
C ALA A 117 -1.88 13.50 24.44
N GLU A 118 -1.84 13.98 25.69
CA GLU A 118 -0.57 14.21 26.39
C GLU A 118 0.21 12.90 26.59
N MET A 119 1.53 13.01 26.58
CA MET A 119 2.43 11.85 26.71
C MET A 119 2.60 11.44 28.18
N THR A 120 1.56 10.84 28.74
CA THR A 120 1.54 10.30 30.10
C THR A 120 1.93 8.81 30.13
N PRO A 121 2.39 8.26 31.27
CA PRO A 121 2.71 6.83 31.38
C PRO A 121 1.53 5.89 31.04
N ILE A 122 0.30 6.29 31.35
CA ILE A 122 -0.90 5.51 31.03
C ILE A 122 -1.19 5.51 29.53
N ASN A 123 -1.06 6.66 28.85
CA ASN A 123 -1.23 6.74 27.40
C ASN A 123 -0.13 5.98 26.67
N LEU A 124 1.10 5.99 27.20
CA LEU A 124 2.20 5.18 26.68
C LEU A 124 1.91 3.67 26.78
N LEU A 125 1.31 3.22 27.89
CA LEU A 125 0.89 1.83 28.05
C LEU A 125 -0.20 1.46 27.02
N TRP A 126 -1.18 2.34 26.79
CA TRP A 126 -2.19 2.14 25.75
C TRP A 126 -1.58 2.07 24.35
N CYS A 127 -0.62 2.94 24.02
CA CYS A 127 0.12 2.89 22.75
C CYS A 127 0.87 1.56 22.58
N LEU A 128 1.48 1.04 23.65
CA LEU A 128 2.18 -0.25 23.62
C LEU A 128 1.20 -1.41 23.34
N LEU A 129 0.06 -1.44 24.04
CA LEU A 129 -0.98 -2.45 23.82
C LEU A 129 -1.54 -2.37 22.41
N ALA A 130 -1.85 -1.16 21.92
CA ALA A 130 -2.30 -0.93 20.55
C ALA A 130 -1.26 -1.42 19.53
N GLY A 131 0.03 -1.13 19.74
CA GLY A 131 1.11 -1.60 18.88
C GLY A 131 1.20 -3.13 18.78
N ILE A 132 1.01 -3.84 19.90
CA ILE A 132 0.95 -5.32 19.91
C ILE A 132 -0.25 -5.81 19.09
N ILE A 133 -1.43 -5.23 19.31
CA ILE A 133 -2.66 -5.62 18.60
C ILE A 133 -2.52 -5.36 17.10
N PHE A 134 -2.07 -4.17 16.69
CA PHE A 134 -1.86 -3.82 15.29
C PHE A 134 -0.79 -4.71 14.63
N GLY A 135 0.28 -5.07 15.36
CA GLY A 135 1.27 -6.03 14.89
C GLY A 135 0.68 -7.42 14.62
N LEU A 136 -0.20 -7.91 15.50
CA LEU A 136 -0.90 -9.18 15.31
C LEU A 136 -1.88 -9.13 14.14
N VAL A 137 -2.61 -8.03 13.96
CA VAL A 137 -3.53 -7.82 12.83
C VAL A 137 -2.76 -7.74 11.51
N ALA A 138 -1.61 -7.05 11.47
CA ALA A 138 -0.74 -7.02 10.30
C ALA A 138 -0.19 -8.41 9.95
N MET A 139 0.19 -9.20 10.96
CA MET A 139 0.59 -10.60 10.76
C MET A 139 -0.56 -11.44 10.20
N LEU A 140 -1.78 -11.26 10.70
CA LEU A 140 -2.98 -11.93 10.21
C LEU A 140 -3.25 -11.57 8.74
N PHE A 141 -3.15 -10.29 8.38
CA PHE A 141 -3.29 -9.83 7.00
C PHE A 141 -2.28 -10.52 6.07
N SER A 142 -0.99 -10.46 6.43
CA SER A 142 0.09 -11.06 5.62
C SER A 142 -0.12 -12.57 5.43
N LYS A 143 -0.41 -13.31 6.51
CA LYS A 143 -0.69 -14.75 6.44
C LYS A 143 -1.93 -15.07 5.61
N SER A 144 -2.99 -14.26 5.72
CA SER A 144 -4.23 -14.45 4.96
C SER A 144 -4.00 -14.26 3.46
N THR A 145 -3.27 -13.23 3.05
CA THR A 145 -2.92 -13.00 1.64
C THR A 145 -2.13 -14.16 1.05
N HIS A 146 -1.15 -14.69 1.80
CA HIS A 146 -0.40 -15.87 1.39
C HIS A 146 -1.25 -17.13 1.34
N PHE A 147 -2.14 -17.33 2.31
CA PHE A 147 -3.08 -18.45 2.34
C PHE A 147 -3.95 -18.48 1.08
N TRP A 148 -4.58 -17.35 0.73
CA TRP A 148 -5.41 -17.24 -0.47
C TRP A 148 -4.59 -17.47 -1.74
N SER A 149 -3.42 -16.83 -1.87
CA SER A 149 -2.53 -17.02 -3.02
C SER A 149 -2.14 -18.49 -3.23
N ASN A 150 -1.83 -19.21 -2.14
CA ASN A 150 -1.53 -20.63 -2.19
C ASN A 150 -2.75 -21.48 -2.56
N LEU A 151 -3.93 -21.13 -2.04
CA LEU A 151 -5.18 -21.83 -2.33
C LEU A 151 -5.56 -21.71 -3.81
N PHE A 152 -5.57 -20.48 -4.34
CA PHE A 152 -5.78 -20.22 -5.76
C PHE A 152 -4.69 -20.89 -6.62
N GLY A 153 -3.44 -20.86 -6.19
CA GLY A 153 -2.33 -21.53 -6.86
C GLY A 153 -2.48 -23.05 -6.94
N LYS A 154 -3.00 -23.68 -5.88
CA LYS A 154 -3.21 -25.13 -5.78
C LYS A 154 -4.35 -25.62 -6.66
N TYR A 155 -5.49 -24.92 -6.63
CA TYR A 155 -6.71 -25.38 -7.32
C TYR A 155 -6.88 -24.81 -8.73
N ILE A 156 -6.33 -23.63 -9.03
CA ILE A 156 -6.47 -22.96 -10.33
C ILE A 156 -5.09 -22.82 -10.98
N LYS A 157 -4.75 -23.82 -11.79
CA LYS A 157 -3.44 -23.90 -12.46
C LYS A 157 -3.21 -22.78 -13.48
N TYR A 158 -4.24 -22.35 -14.21
CA TYR A 158 -4.15 -21.27 -15.20
C TYR A 158 -4.25 -19.89 -14.50
N PRO A 159 -3.13 -19.12 -14.40
CA PRO A 159 -3.11 -17.91 -13.57
C PRO A 159 -4.12 -16.82 -13.95
N PRO A 160 -4.42 -16.56 -15.24
CA PRO A 160 -5.41 -15.56 -15.62
C PRO A 160 -6.85 -15.87 -15.15
N LEU A 161 -7.19 -17.13 -14.86
CA LEU A 161 -8.52 -17.50 -14.37
C LEU A 161 -8.71 -17.19 -12.88
N ARG A 162 -7.62 -17.04 -12.11
CA ARG A 162 -7.68 -16.74 -10.67
C ARG A 162 -8.41 -15.43 -10.36
N PRO A 163 -8.08 -14.28 -10.99
CA PRO A 163 -8.82 -13.04 -10.75
C PRO A 163 -10.25 -13.08 -11.30
N VAL A 164 -10.54 -13.90 -12.33
CA VAL A 164 -11.91 -14.08 -12.83
C VAL A 164 -12.79 -14.77 -11.79
N ILE A 165 -12.31 -15.89 -11.24
CA ILE A 165 -13.04 -16.65 -10.20
C ILE A 165 -13.13 -15.82 -8.91
N GLY A 166 -12.01 -15.23 -8.46
CA GLY A 166 -11.98 -14.38 -7.28
C GLY A 166 -12.89 -13.16 -7.41
N GLY A 167 -12.87 -12.49 -8.56
CA GLY A 167 -13.75 -11.35 -8.85
C GLY A 167 -15.23 -11.74 -8.83
N THR A 168 -15.58 -12.91 -9.36
CA THR A 168 -16.96 -13.42 -9.32
C THR A 168 -17.41 -13.66 -7.87
N ILE A 169 -16.56 -14.28 -7.05
CA ILE A 169 -16.86 -14.51 -5.62
C ILE A 169 -17.02 -13.18 -4.88
N LEU A 170 -16.12 -12.22 -5.10
CA LEU A 170 -16.22 -10.88 -4.51
C LEU A 170 -17.51 -10.18 -4.93
N ALA A 171 -17.86 -10.18 -6.21
CA ALA A 171 -19.07 -9.54 -6.71
C ALA A 171 -20.33 -10.12 -6.06
N ILE A 172 -20.40 -11.46 -5.92
CA ILE A 172 -21.50 -12.15 -5.23
C ILE A 172 -21.54 -11.74 -3.74
N ALA A 173 -20.39 -11.74 -3.05
CA ALA A 173 -20.32 -11.35 -1.65
C ALA A 173 -20.76 -9.90 -1.42
N ILE A 174 -20.33 -8.97 -2.27
CA ILE A 174 -20.71 -7.55 -2.22
C ILE A 174 -22.22 -7.40 -2.44
N TYR A 175 -22.77 -8.12 -3.43
CA TYR A 175 -24.20 -8.10 -3.73
C TYR A 175 -25.03 -8.53 -2.52
N PHE A 176 -24.67 -9.63 -1.85
CA PHE A 176 -25.39 -10.10 -0.66
C PHE A 176 -25.14 -9.25 0.59
N MET A 177 -23.98 -8.62 0.73
CA MET A 177 -23.70 -7.69 1.83
C MET A 177 -24.48 -6.38 1.71
N GLY A 178 -24.91 -6.00 0.49
CA GLY A 178 -25.66 -4.77 0.26
C GLY A 178 -24.86 -3.48 0.51
N THR A 179 -23.52 -3.56 0.59
CA THR A 179 -22.65 -2.41 0.84
C THR A 179 -21.36 -2.47 0.02
N THR A 180 -20.91 -1.30 -0.43
CA THR A 180 -19.63 -1.10 -1.13
C THR A 180 -18.58 -0.49 -0.21
N LYS A 181 -18.77 -0.48 1.11
CA LYS A 181 -17.83 0.15 2.06
C LYS A 181 -16.40 -0.42 1.98
N TYR A 182 -16.27 -1.71 1.68
CA TYR A 182 -14.99 -2.42 1.74
C TYR A 182 -14.27 -2.57 0.40
N ILE A 183 -14.82 -2.06 -0.70
CA ILE A 183 -14.18 -2.12 -2.03
C ILE A 183 -13.18 -0.97 -2.24
N GLY A 184 -12.34 -1.08 -3.27
CA GLY A 184 -11.37 -0.05 -3.65
C GLY A 184 -10.40 0.32 -2.52
N LEU A 185 -9.96 1.59 -2.54
CA LEU A 185 -9.00 2.13 -1.57
C LEU A 185 -9.59 2.20 -0.15
N GLY A 186 -10.84 2.65 -0.03
CA GLY A 186 -11.51 2.87 1.25
C GLY A 186 -11.18 4.20 1.96
N ILE A 187 -10.68 5.20 1.21
CA ILE A 187 -10.37 6.54 1.75
C ILE A 187 -11.54 7.20 2.49
N PRO A 188 -12.79 7.19 1.98
CA PRO A 188 -13.90 7.82 2.69
C PRO A 188 -14.09 7.29 4.11
N THR A 189 -13.96 5.97 4.29
CA THR A 189 -14.05 5.32 5.60
C THR A 189 -12.86 5.65 6.50
N ILE A 190 -11.65 5.79 5.93
CA ILE A 190 -10.48 6.23 6.70
C ILE A 190 -10.72 7.63 7.26
N VAL A 191 -11.24 8.55 6.44
CA VAL A 191 -11.57 9.92 6.88
C VAL A 191 -12.66 9.88 7.95
N GLU A 192 -13.73 9.11 7.72
CA GLU A 192 -14.84 8.94 8.67
C GLU A 192 -14.37 8.41 10.04
N ALA A 193 -13.36 7.53 10.08
CA ALA A 193 -12.81 6.98 11.32
C ALA A 193 -12.23 8.02 12.29
N PHE A 194 -11.87 9.22 11.79
CA PHE A 194 -11.39 10.31 12.64
C PHE A 194 -12.52 11.09 13.31
N ASP A 195 -13.75 10.99 12.80
CA ASP A 195 -14.90 11.78 13.25
C ASP A 195 -15.97 10.93 13.96
N VAL A 196 -16.14 9.67 13.58
CA VAL A 196 -17.14 8.76 14.15
C VAL A 196 -16.57 7.39 14.51
N ASN A 197 -17.18 6.76 15.50
CA ASN A 197 -16.86 5.37 15.85
C ASN A 197 -17.38 4.43 14.77
N LEU A 198 -16.45 3.78 14.05
CA LEU A 198 -16.76 2.73 13.10
C LEU A 198 -17.21 1.45 13.81
N ASN A 199 -17.78 0.52 13.03
CA ASN A 199 -18.17 -0.77 13.60
C ASN A 199 -16.92 -1.60 13.90
N SER A 200 -16.90 -2.30 15.04
CA SER A 200 -15.76 -3.12 15.48
C SER A 200 -15.37 -4.25 14.53
N TYR A 201 -16.22 -4.59 13.54
CA TYR A 201 -15.94 -5.60 12.53
C TYR A 201 -15.41 -5.03 11.20
N ASP A 202 -15.37 -3.70 11.04
CA ASP A 202 -14.99 -3.04 9.79
C ASP A 202 -13.54 -3.36 9.40
N PHE A 203 -12.63 -3.38 10.38
CA PHE A 203 -11.23 -3.76 10.16
C PHE A 203 -11.11 -5.19 9.62
N LEU A 204 -11.90 -6.13 10.18
CA LEU A 204 -11.85 -7.54 9.82
C LEU A 204 -12.40 -7.77 8.41
N LEU A 205 -13.51 -7.10 8.07
CA LEU A 205 -14.07 -7.19 6.72
C LEU A 205 -13.11 -6.60 5.69
N LYS A 206 -12.51 -5.43 5.94
CA LYS A 206 -11.53 -4.87 5.00
C LYS A 206 -10.30 -5.76 4.85
N LEU A 207 -9.82 -6.39 5.92
CA LEU A 207 -8.74 -7.37 5.90
C LEU A 207 -9.09 -8.56 5.01
N LEU A 208 -10.27 -9.17 5.19
CA LEU A 208 -10.71 -10.34 4.43
C LEU A 208 -10.86 -10.00 2.95
N PHE A 209 -11.54 -8.90 2.63
CA PHE A 209 -11.75 -8.46 1.24
C PHE A 209 -10.44 -8.17 0.52
N THR A 210 -9.53 -7.46 1.17
CA THR A 210 -8.25 -7.08 0.56
C THR A 210 -7.31 -8.27 0.41
N SER A 211 -7.15 -9.08 1.46
CA SER A 211 -6.29 -10.27 1.41
C SER A 211 -6.79 -11.29 0.39
N PHE A 212 -8.11 -11.46 0.25
CA PHE A 212 -8.71 -12.29 -0.78
C PHE A 212 -8.50 -11.70 -2.18
N THR A 213 -8.75 -10.40 -2.37
CA THR A 213 -8.56 -9.71 -3.67
C THR A 213 -7.12 -9.88 -4.17
N LEU A 214 -6.13 -9.59 -3.32
CA LEU A 214 -4.72 -9.72 -3.67
C LEU A 214 -4.29 -11.18 -3.84
N GLY A 215 -4.78 -12.08 -2.97
CA GLY A 215 -4.54 -13.52 -3.07
C GLY A 215 -5.13 -14.16 -4.33
N ALA A 216 -6.26 -13.66 -4.84
CA ALA A 216 -6.84 -14.07 -6.11
C ALA A 216 -6.04 -13.58 -7.33
N GLY A 217 -5.04 -12.72 -7.14
CA GLY A 217 -4.12 -12.28 -8.19
C GLY A 217 -4.47 -10.95 -8.85
N PHE A 218 -5.38 -10.16 -8.26
CA PHE A 218 -5.61 -8.78 -8.68
C PHE A 218 -4.33 -7.94 -8.54
N LYS A 219 -4.20 -6.90 -9.37
CA LYS A 219 -3.08 -5.97 -9.28
C LYS A 219 -3.46 -4.78 -8.40
N GLY A 220 -2.51 -4.36 -7.58
CA GLY A 220 -2.67 -3.26 -6.64
C GLY A 220 -1.62 -3.34 -5.54
N GLY A 221 -1.57 -2.30 -4.71
CA GLY A 221 -0.88 -2.32 -3.42
C GLY A 221 -1.79 -2.81 -2.30
N GLU A 222 -1.25 -2.80 -1.10
CA GLU A 222 -1.99 -3.16 0.13
C GLU A 222 -1.98 -2.03 1.17
N VAL A 223 -1.22 -0.95 0.92
CA VAL A 223 -0.94 0.09 1.92
C VAL A 223 -2.19 0.89 2.29
N THR A 224 -2.97 1.43 1.34
CA THR A 224 -4.22 2.15 1.71
C THR A 224 -5.20 1.26 2.48
N PRO A 225 -5.46 0.01 2.05
CA PRO A 225 -6.27 -0.91 2.86
C PRO A 225 -5.70 -1.17 4.26
N LEU A 226 -4.38 -1.23 4.44
CA LEU A 226 -3.78 -1.33 5.78
C LEU A 226 -4.05 -0.08 6.63
N PHE A 227 -4.09 1.11 6.04
CA PHE A 227 -4.51 2.32 6.74
C PHE A 227 -5.98 2.25 7.17
N PHE A 228 -6.86 1.73 6.31
CA PHE A 228 -8.25 1.47 6.68
C PHE A 228 -8.31 0.51 7.87
N ILE A 229 -7.64 -0.63 7.77
CA ILE A 229 -7.69 -1.67 8.81
C ILE A 229 -7.12 -1.16 10.14
N GLY A 230 -6.12 -0.27 10.12
CA GLY A 230 -5.59 0.33 11.34
C GLY A 230 -6.44 1.47 11.91
N ALA A 231 -7.22 2.15 11.08
CA ALA A 231 -8.11 3.23 11.50
C ALA A 231 -9.46 2.73 12.05
N ALA A 232 -9.95 1.60 11.53
CA ALA A 232 -11.19 0.93 11.96
C ALA A 232 -10.95 -0.02 13.14
#